data_AF-A0A2A5G6Q4-F1
#
_entry.id   AF-A0A2A5G6Q4-F1
#
_cell.length_a   1.000
_cell.length_b   1.000
_cell.length_c   1.000
_cell.angle_alpha   90.00
_cell.angle_beta   90.00
_cell.angle_gamma   90.00
#
_symmetry.space_group_name_H-M   'P 1'
#
loop_
_entity.id
_entity.type
_entity.pdbx_description
1 polymer ?
#
loop_
_entity_poly.entity_id
_entity_poly.type
_entity_poly.pdbx_seq_one_letter_code
_entity_poly.pdbx_strand_id
1 'polypeptide(L)'
;MPYITYTDEHLEYWGNVYLREKLKQYGIVFEMFLRMPQQILDSIKKHQFKPLLSAQRVVAAQIRHEDAMRELQKREEKRLDGENKGRRNGAPFESLHHHRYAHKKPKYTRAAVESS
;
A
#
# COMPACT_ATOMS: atom_id res chain seq x y z
N MET A 1 -0.26 2.28 -10.05
CA MET A 1 -1.48 2.88 -9.47
C MET A 1 -1.05 4.11 -8.69
N PRO A 2 -1.54 5.33 -9.00
CA PRO A 2 -1.20 6.50 -8.21
C PRO A 2 -1.73 6.34 -6.78
N TYR A 3 -0.89 6.67 -5.79
CA TYR A 3 -1.33 6.73 -4.40
C TYR A 3 -2.17 8.00 -4.23
N ILE A 4 -3.47 7.82 -3.93
CA ILE A 4 -4.37 8.91 -3.61
C ILE A 4 -4.30 9.10 -2.09
N THR A 5 -3.77 10.23 -1.66
CA THR A 5 -3.77 10.63 -0.25
C THR A 5 -4.98 11.52 -0.02
N TYR A 6 -5.83 11.14 0.94
CA TYR A 6 -7.00 11.92 1.34
C TYR A 6 -6.65 12.76 2.58
N THR A 7 -7.21 13.96 2.69
CA THR A 7 -7.11 14.76 3.92
C THR A 7 -8.05 14.19 4.99
N ASP A 8 -7.72 14.43 6.26
CA ASP A 8 -8.54 13.94 7.39
C ASP A 8 -9.97 14.47 7.31
N GLU A 9 -10.14 15.77 7.03
CA GLU A 9 -11.46 16.39 6.83
C GLU A 9 -12.28 15.69 5.73
N HIS A 10 -11.63 15.26 4.65
CA HIS A 10 -12.29 14.54 3.56
C HIS A 10 -12.74 13.14 3.99
N LEU A 11 -11.87 12.43 4.73
CA LEU A 11 -12.19 11.10 5.27
C LEU A 11 -13.33 11.17 6.28
N GLU A 12 -13.33 12.18 7.16
CA GLU A 12 -14.37 12.39 8.15
C GLU A 12 -15.73 12.71 7.50
N TYR A 13 -15.75 13.66 6.57
CA TYR A 13 -16.97 14.03 5.86
C TYR A 13 -17.60 12.83 5.16
N TRP A 14 -16.83 12.12 4.33
CA TRP A 14 -17.35 10.98 3.59
C TRP A 14 -17.58 9.76 4.47
N GLY A 15 -16.83 9.59 5.57
CA GLY A 15 -17.08 8.57 6.58
C GLY A 15 -18.46 8.73 7.21
N ASN A 16 -18.81 9.96 7.60
CA ASN A 16 -20.12 10.27 8.15
C ASN A 16 -21.25 9.98 7.15
N VAL A 17 -21.07 10.36 5.88
CA VAL A 17 -22.03 10.05 4.81
C VAL A 17 -22.15 8.53 4.61
N TYR A 18 -21.04 7.81 4.55
CA TYR A 18 -21.01 6.36 4.36
C TYR A 18 -21.82 5.62 5.45
N LEU A 19 -21.67 6.04 6.71
CA LEU A 19 -22.39 5.47 7.84
C LEU A 19 -23.88 5.83 7.79
N ARG A 20 -24.22 7.10 7.51
CA ARG A 20 -25.61 7.58 7.41
C ARG A 20 -26.40 6.82 6.35
N GLU A 21 -25.82 6.63 5.17
CA GLU A 21 -26.45 5.95 4.04
C GLU A 21 -26.39 4.40 4.17
N LYS A 22 -25.78 3.88 5.24
CA LYS A 22 -25.64 2.45 5.53
C LYS A 22 -25.06 1.66 4.37
N LEU A 23 -24.05 2.23 3.68
CA LEU A 23 -23.50 1.68 2.43
C LEU A 23 -22.95 0.25 2.56
N LYS A 24 -22.51 -0.13 3.76
CA LYS A 24 -22.09 -1.50 4.10
C LYS A 24 -23.18 -2.54 3.80
N GLN A 25 -24.46 -2.17 3.87
CA GLN A 25 -25.58 -3.07 3.56
C GLN A 25 -25.66 -3.43 2.08
N TYR A 26 -25.08 -2.63 1.19
CA TYR A 26 -24.98 -2.88 -0.24
C TYR A 26 -23.69 -3.63 -0.63
N GLY A 27 -22.88 -4.04 0.35
CA GLY A 27 -21.59 -4.69 0.11
C GLY A 27 -20.48 -3.74 -0.35
N ILE A 28 -20.73 -2.44 -0.35
CA ILE A 28 -19.75 -1.43 -0.79
C ILE A 28 -18.77 -1.16 0.35
N VAL A 29 -17.48 -1.36 0.10
CA VAL A 29 -16.39 -1.05 1.05
C VAL A 29 -16.08 0.45 1.03
N PHE A 30 -15.66 1.03 2.17
CA PHE A 30 -15.40 2.46 2.29
C PHE A 30 -14.36 2.97 1.28
N GLU A 31 -13.28 2.23 1.04
CA GLU A 31 -12.28 2.60 0.02
C GLU A 31 -12.86 2.67 -1.40
N MET A 32 -13.77 1.76 -1.75
CA MET A 32 -14.46 1.79 -3.03
C MET A 32 -15.40 3.00 -3.11
N PHE A 33 -16.07 3.32 -2.00
CA PHE A 33 -16.90 4.52 -1.91
C PHE A 33 -16.09 5.81 -2.10
N LEU A 34 -14.94 5.95 -1.45
CA LEU A 34 -14.08 7.13 -1.53
C LEU A 34 -13.55 7.42 -2.95
N ARG A 35 -13.45 6.41 -3.81
CA ARG A 35 -13.03 6.61 -5.20
C ARG A 35 -14.05 7.40 -6.02
N MET A 36 -15.34 7.15 -5.79
CA MET A 36 -16.44 7.70 -6.60
C MET A 36 -17.69 7.95 -5.74
N PRO A 37 -17.62 8.82 -4.71
CA PRO A 37 -18.67 8.90 -3.69
C PRO A 37 -20.00 9.38 -4.27
N GLN A 38 -19.99 10.43 -5.12
CA GLN A 38 -21.22 10.95 -5.70
C GLN A 38 -21.91 9.96 -6.64
N GLN A 39 -21.14 9.25 -7.48
CA GLN A 39 -21.72 8.28 -8.41
C GLN A 39 -22.42 7.14 -7.66
N ILE A 40 -21.80 6.64 -6.59
CA ILE A 40 -22.38 5.59 -5.77
C ILE A 40 -23.67 6.07 -5.07
N LEU A 41 -23.67 7.29 -4.54
CA LEU A 41 -24.87 7.87 -3.92
C LEU A 41 -26.00 8.02 -4.94
N ASP A 42 -25.70 8.50 -6.14
CA ASP A 42 -26.70 8.65 -7.20
C ASP A 42 -27.25 7.30 -7.65
N SER A 43 -26.40 6.28 -7.78
CA SER A 43 -26.84 4.91 -8.09
C SER A 43 -27.74 4.33 -7.01
N ILE A 44 -27.48 4.62 -5.72
CA ILE A 44 -28.35 4.18 -4.62
C ILE A 44 -29.69 4.90 -4.66
N LYS A 45 -29.69 6.23 -4.88
CA LYS A 45 -30.92 7.02 -5.05
C LYS A 45 -31.76 6.53 -6.24
N LYS A 46 -31.11 6.10 -7.31
CA LYS A 46 -31.74 5.50 -8.50
C LYS A 46 -32.12 4.03 -8.32
N HIS A 47 -31.97 3.47 -7.12
CA HIS A 47 -32.26 2.06 -6.80
C HIS A 47 -31.52 1.04 -7.70
N GLN A 48 -30.36 1.42 -8.24
CA GLN A 48 -29.54 0.52 -9.07
C GLN A 48 -28.84 -0.54 -8.24
N PHE A 49 -28.52 -0.23 -6.98
CA PHE A 49 -27.99 -1.18 -6.02
C PHE A 49 -29.10 -1.74 -5.13
N LYS A 50 -29.09 -3.06 -4.95
CA LYS A 50 -29.96 -3.74 -4.00
C LYS A 50 -29.16 -4.08 -2.73
N PRO A 51 -29.75 -3.93 -1.53
CA PRO A 51 -29.11 -4.39 -0.32
C PRO A 51 -28.81 -5.88 -0.39
N LEU A 52 -27.70 -6.29 0.22
CA LEU A 52 -27.33 -7.70 0.35
C LEU A 52 -28.41 -8.45 1.12
N LEU A 53 -28.70 -9.66 0.65
CA LEU A 53 -29.56 -10.63 1.33
C LEU A 53 -28.92 -11.08 2.65
N SER A 54 -29.72 -11.62 3.58
CA SER A 54 -29.24 -12.07 4.90
C SER A 54 -28.05 -13.04 4.79
N ALA A 55 -28.16 -14.07 3.95
CA ALA A 55 -27.08 -15.02 3.72
C ALA A 55 -25.81 -14.36 3.16
N GLN A 56 -25.98 -13.41 2.24
CA GLN A 56 -24.85 -12.66 1.66
C GLN A 56 -24.17 -11.75 2.71
N ARG A 57 -24.92 -11.20 3.67
CA ARG A 57 -24.34 -10.39 4.75
C ARG A 57 -23.46 -11.21 5.68
N VAL A 58 -23.85 -12.45 5.97
CA VAL A 58 -23.07 -13.39 6.78
C VAL A 58 -21.74 -13.69 6.08
N VAL A 59 -21.79 -14.10 4.81
CA VAL A 59 -20.57 -14.37 4.02
C VAL A 59 -19.70 -13.12 3.89
N ALA A 60 -20.29 -11.96 3.61
CA ALA A 60 -19.53 -10.71 3.54
C ALA A 60 -18.89 -10.32 4.89
N ALA A 61 -19.49 -10.69 6.02
CA ALA A 61 -18.87 -10.49 7.33
C ALA A 61 -17.69 -11.44 7.55
N GLN A 62 -17.83 -12.71 7.16
CA GLN A 62 -16.75 -13.70 7.23
C GLN A 62 -15.55 -13.29 6.37
N ILE A 63 -15.78 -12.92 5.10
CA ILE A 63 -14.71 -12.46 4.19
C ILE A 63 -13.96 -11.27 4.81
N ARG A 64 -14.70 -10.27 5.31
CA ARG A 64 -14.07 -9.09 5.96
C ARG A 64 -13.25 -9.46 7.19
N HIS A 65 -13.70 -10.44 7.97
CA HIS A 65 -12.95 -10.92 9.12
C HIS A 65 -11.67 -11.63 8.69
N GLU A 66 -11.74 -12.51 7.70
CA GLU A 66 -10.58 -13.21 7.14
C GLU A 66 -9.55 -12.23 6.56
N ASP A 67 -10.00 -11.23 5.82
CA ASP A 67 -9.13 -10.19 5.25
C ASP A 67 -8.43 -9.38 6.35
N ALA A 68 -9.14 -9.03 7.44
CA ALA A 68 -8.55 -8.34 8.58
C ALA A 68 -7.49 -9.20 9.29
N MET A 69 -7.73 -10.50 9.44
CA MET A 69 -6.75 -11.43 10.02
C MET A 69 -5.50 -11.56 9.14
N ARG A 70 -5.67 -11.63 7.80
CA ARG A 70 -4.54 -11.66 6.87
C ARG A 70 -3.73 -10.36 6.89
N GLU A 71 -4.40 -9.21 6.99
CA GLU A 71 -3.75 -7.90 7.17
C GLU A 71 -2.91 -7.85 8.46
N LEU A 72 -3.45 -8.36 9.58
CA LEU A 72 -2.73 -8.45 10.84
C LEU A 72 -1.49 -9.33 10.74
N GLN A 73 -1.63 -10.54 10.17
CA GLN A 73 -0.50 -11.46 9.95
C GLN A 73 0.61 -10.81 9.12
N LYS A 74 0.27 -10.14 8.01
CA LYS A 74 1.24 -9.41 7.19
C LYS A 74 1.94 -8.29 7.95
N ARG A 75 1.26 -7.61 8.87
CA ARG A 75 1.87 -6.56 9.71
C ARG A 75 2.84 -7.16 10.72
N GLU A 76 2.49 -8.30 11.31
CA GLU A 76 3.37 -9.03 12.23
C GLU A 76 4.60 -9.57 11.51
N GLU A 77 4.44 -10.20 10.35
CA GLU A 77 5.56 -10.64 9.50
C GLU A 77 6.50 -9.47 9.17
N LYS A 78 5.96 -8.32 8.74
CA LYS A 78 6.78 -7.12 8.48
C LYS A 78 7.50 -6.60 9.71
N ARG A 79 6.91 -6.71 10.91
CA ARG A 79 7.59 -6.34 12.16
C ARG A 79 8.74 -7.29 12.45
N LEU A 80 8.53 -8.60 12.32
CA LEU A 80 9.55 -9.62 12.52
C LEU A 80 10.70 -9.51 11.51
N ASP A 81 10.39 -9.24 10.24
CA ASP A 81 11.38 -8.99 9.20
C ASP A 81 12.18 -7.70 9.47
N GLY A 82 11.52 -6.66 9.97
CA GLY A 82 12.16 -5.43 10.41
C GLY A 82 13.14 -5.65 11.57
N GLU A 83 12.76 -6.47 12.55
CA GLU A 83 13.58 -6.84 13.70
C GLU A 83 14.75 -7.78 13.33
N ASN A 84 14.60 -8.58 12.28
CA ASN A 84 15.64 -9.48 11.78
C ASN A 84 16.59 -8.85 10.75
N LYS A 85 16.34 -7.61 10.30
CA LYS A 85 17.29 -6.88 9.44
C LYS A 85 18.58 -6.59 10.21
N GLY A 86 19.64 -7.33 9.88
CA GLY A 86 20.94 -7.24 10.54
C GLY A 86 21.21 -8.39 11.51
N ARG A 87 20.36 -9.43 11.56
CA ARG A 87 20.64 -10.66 12.29
C ARG A 87 20.57 -11.88 11.37
N ARG A 88 21.58 -12.74 11.41
CA ARG A 88 21.59 -14.07 10.77
C ARG A 88 21.73 -15.10 11.87
N ASN A 89 20.74 -15.97 12.05
CA ASN A 89 20.70 -16.95 13.15
C ASN A 89 20.84 -16.31 14.55
N GLY A 90 20.24 -15.13 14.76
CA GLY A 90 20.29 -14.41 16.05
C GLY A 90 21.58 -13.62 16.32
N ALA A 91 22.63 -13.79 15.52
CA ALA A 91 23.86 -13.01 15.62
C ALA A 91 23.81 -11.76 14.74
N PRO A 92 24.32 -10.60 15.21
CA PRO A 92 24.44 -9.41 14.37
C PRO A 92 25.31 -9.70 13.14
N PHE A 93 24.81 -9.36 11.95
CA PHE A 93 25.48 -9.53 10.67
C PHE A 93 25.70 -8.16 10.03
N GLU A 94 26.97 -7.81 9.83
CA GLU A 94 27.37 -6.60 9.12
C GLU A 94 27.52 -6.94 7.63
N SER A 95 26.84 -6.19 6.74
CA SER A 95 26.95 -6.40 5.31
C SER A 95 28.34 -5.99 4.83
N LEU A 96 29.13 -6.96 4.37
CA LEU A 96 30.46 -6.71 3.81
C LEU A 96 30.34 -5.84 2.54
N HIS A 97 30.63 -4.55 2.66
CA HIS A 97 30.65 -3.63 1.53
C HIS A 97 31.93 -3.85 0.72
N HIS A 98 31.80 -4.47 -0.45
CA HIS A 98 32.89 -4.55 -1.42
C HIS A 98 33.13 -3.16 -2.02
N HIS A 99 34.07 -2.41 -1.45
CA HIS A 99 34.62 -1.23 -2.11
C HIS A 99 35.33 -1.69 -3.39
N ARG A 100 34.71 -1.44 -4.55
CA ARG A 100 35.40 -1.51 -5.83
C ARG A 100 36.48 -0.44 -5.84
N TYR A 101 37.75 -0.84 -5.71
CA TYR A 101 38.87 0.03 -6.01
C TYR A 101 38.80 0.43 -7.49
N ALA A 102 38.63 1.72 -7.75
CA ALA A 102 38.72 2.26 -9.09
C ALA A 102 40.19 2.16 -9.57
N HIS A 103 40.46 1.26 -10.52
CA HIS A 103 41.75 1.25 -11.21
C HIS A 103 41.94 2.57 -11.96
N LYS A 104 42.79 3.45 -11.44
CA LYS A 104 43.22 4.67 -12.12
C LYS A 104 43.93 4.27 -13.42
N LYS A 105 43.32 4.56 -14.57
CA LYS A 105 44.02 4.41 -15.86
C LYS A 105 45.16 5.44 -15.93
N PRO A 106 46.37 5.06 -16.37
CA PRO A 106 47.46 6.01 -16.55
C PRO A 106 47.10 7.02 -17.64
N LYS A 107 47.26 8.31 -17.33
CA LYS A 107 47.15 9.39 -18.32
C LYS A 107 48.42 9.35 -19.17
N TYR A 108 48.33 8.87 -20.41
CA TYR A 108 49.40 9.10 -21.39
C TYR A 108 49.37 10.59 -21.79
N THR A 109 50.30 11.37 -21.26
CA THR A 109 50.66 12.68 -21.81
C THR A 109 51.67 12.45 -22.92
N ARG A 110 51.25 12.56 -24.19
CA ARG A 110 52.18 12.68 -25.30
C ARG A 110 52.47 14.17 -25.49
N ALA A 111 53.44 14.68 -24.73
CA ALA A 111 54.01 16.00 -24.96
C ALA A 111 55.07 15.88 -26.07
N ALA A 112 54.97 16.82 -27.02
CA ALA A 112 56.00 17.38 -27.88
C ALA A 112 57.15 16.49 -28.40
N VAL A 113 57.19 16.32 -29.72
CA VAL A 113 58.46 16.43 -30.46
C VAL A 113 58.19 17.33 -31.67
N GLU A 114 58.49 18.62 -31.50
CA GLU A 114 58.83 19.54 -32.59
C GLU A 114 60.24 19.22 -33.09
N SER A 115 60.56 19.74 -34.29
CA SER A 115 61.90 19.90 -34.91
C SER A 115 62.34 18.82 -35.89
N SER A 116 62.06 19.04 -37.18
CA SER A 116 63.04 19.36 -38.23
C SER A 116 62.45 19.26 -39.63
#